data_AF-A0A7U9XI44-F1
#
_entry.id   AF-A0A7U9XI44-F1
#
_cell.length_a   1.000
_cell.length_b   1.000
_cell.length_c   1.000
_cell.angle_alpha   90.00
_cell.angle_beta   90.00
_cell.angle_gamma   90.00
#
_symmetry.space_group_name_H-M   'P 1'
#
loop_
_entity.id
_entity.type
_entity.pdbx_description
1 polymer ?
#
loop_
_entity_poly.entity_id
_entity_poly.type
_entity_poly.pdbx_seq_one_letter_code
_entity_poly.pdbx_strand_id
1 'polypeptide(L)' 'MRKLAYEIFVDVYRLAYKYRFQKLDIAGWGNFITDGEKLMGRYWGTAAESLFRNLFAAVQNFYEKLGQGQD' A
#
# COMPACT_ATOMS: atom_id res chain seq x y z
N MET A 1 -8.74 -12.63 13.48
CA MET A 1 -7.39 -12.39 12.91
C MET A 1 -7.20 -12.93 11.50
N ARG A 2 -7.38 -14.24 11.21
CA ARG A 2 -7.18 -14.79 9.84
C ARG A 2 -8.00 -14.09 8.75
N LYS A 3 -9.27 -13.76 9.02
CA LYS A 3 -10.14 -13.01 8.11
C LYS A 3 -9.61 -11.59 7.82
N LEU A 4 -9.28 -10.82 8.86
CA LEU A 4 -8.73 -9.47 8.73
C LEU A 4 -7.38 -9.45 7.98
N ALA A 5 -6.51 -10.42 8.24
CA ALA A 5 -5.22 -10.52 7.53
C ALA A 5 -5.42 -10.80 6.03
N TYR A 6 -6.38 -11.67 5.68
CA TYR A 6 -6.75 -11.92 4.30
C TYR A 6 -7.37 -10.68 3.63
N GLU A 7 -8.26 -9.98 4.32
CA GLU A 7 -8.86 -8.72 3.83
C GLU A 7 -7.81 -7.65 3.55
N ILE A 8 -6.85 -7.45 4.47
CA ILE A 8 -5.72 -6.53 4.27
C ILE A 8 -4.89 -6.92 3.06
N PHE A 9 -4.52 -8.19 2.94
CA PHE A 9 -3.72 -8.65 1.81
C PHE A 9 -4.42 -8.40 0.48
N VAL A 10 -5.71 -8.73 0.37
CA VAL A 10 -6.52 -8.52 -0.84
C VAL A 10 -6.64 -7.03 -1.15
N ASP A 11 -6.87 -6.19 -0.15
CA ASP A 11 -7.02 -4.76 -0.32
C ASP A 11 -5.71 -4.09 -0.79
N VAL A 12 -4.56 -4.46 -0.21
CA VAL A 12 -3.23 -4.00 -0.64
C VAL A 12 -2.91 -4.48 -2.04
N TYR A 13 -3.21 -5.75 -2.38
CA TYR A 13 -3.01 -6.29 -3.72
C TYR A 13 -3.84 -5.55 -4.76
N ARG A 14 -5.13 -5.27 -4.47
CA ARG A 14 -6.02 -4.50 -5.35
C ARG A 14 -5.53 -3.07 -5.53
N LEU A 15 -5.01 -2.45 -4.48
CA LEU A 15 -4.39 -1.13 -4.55
C LEU A 15 -3.18 -1.17 -5.50
N ALA A 16 -2.23 -2.08 -5.31
CA ALA A 16 -1.07 -2.19 -6.18
C ALA A 16 -1.46 -2.51 -7.66
N TYR A 17 -2.47 -3.37 -7.87
CA TYR A 17 -3.00 -3.68 -9.19
C TYR A 17 -3.65 -2.48 -9.89
N LYS A 18 -4.40 -1.64 -9.15
CA LYS A 18 -4.99 -0.39 -9.67
C LYS A 18 -3.91 0.52 -10.30
N TYR A 19 -2.72 0.51 -9.72
CA TYR A 19 -1.55 1.27 -10.15
C TYR A 19 -0.60 0.44 -11.05
N ARG A 20 -1.09 -0.68 -11.58
CA ARG A 20 -0.48 -1.53 -12.62
C ARG A 20 0.89 -2.13 -12.27
N PHE A 21 1.31 -2.15 -11.01
CA PHE A 21 2.64 -2.63 -10.61
C PHE A 21 3.82 -1.97 -11.36
N GLN A 22 3.61 -0.77 -11.93
CA GLN A 22 4.60 -0.04 -12.72
C GLN A 22 5.19 1.13 -11.93
N LYS A 23 6.35 1.61 -12.36
CA LYS A 23 6.95 2.84 -11.81
C LYS A 23 5.95 3.99 -11.98
N LEU A 24 5.54 4.59 -10.87
CA LEU A 24 4.59 5.69 -10.85
C LEU A 24 5.33 7.01 -11.04
N ASP A 25 4.72 7.94 -11.78
CA ASP A 25 5.14 9.34 -11.78
C ASP A 25 4.78 10.00 -10.43
N ILE A 26 5.24 11.23 -10.20
CA ILE A 26 5.04 11.91 -8.90
C ILE A 26 3.55 12.04 -8.56
N ALA A 27 2.70 12.32 -9.55
CA ALA A 27 1.26 12.44 -9.37
C ALA A 27 0.61 11.07 -9.06
N GLY A 28 0.97 10.03 -9.80
CA GLY A 28 0.55 8.66 -9.56
C GLY A 28 0.97 8.15 -8.18
N TRP A 29 2.18 8.52 -7.75
CA TRP A 29 2.71 8.21 -6.42
C TRP A 29 1.90 8.88 -5.31
N GLY A 30 1.63 10.18 -5.42
CA GLY A 30 0.79 10.89 -4.45
C GLY A 30 -0.64 10.31 -4.37
N ASN A 31 -1.22 9.90 -5.50
CA ASN A 31 -2.52 9.24 -5.53
C ASN A 31 -2.46 7.86 -4.87
N PHE A 32 -1.41 7.08 -5.10
CA PHE A 32 -1.21 5.77 -4.46
C PHE A 32 -1.15 5.88 -2.94
N ILE A 33 -0.39 6.88 -2.43
CA ILE A 33 -0.30 7.16 -0.99
C ILE A 33 -1.68 7.51 -0.43
N THR A 34 -2.35 8.47 -1.05
CA THR A 34 -3.68 8.95 -0.61
C THR A 34 -4.71 7.82 -0.55
N ASP A 35 -4.73 6.95 -1.57
CA ASP A 35 -5.67 5.84 -1.60
C ASP A 35 -5.32 4.73 -0.60
N GLY A 36 -4.02 4.52 -0.32
CA GLY A 36 -3.57 3.63 0.75
C GLY A 36 -3.94 4.12 2.14
N GLU A 37 -3.86 5.43 2.40
CA GLU A 37 -4.30 6.03 3.67
C GLU A 37 -5.82 5.92 3.86
N LYS A 38 -6.61 6.15 2.81
CA LYS A 38 -8.07 5.91 2.85
C LYS A 38 -8.39 4.46 3.16
N LEU A 39 -7.64 3.52 2.58
CA LEU A 39 -7.80 2.09 2.81
C LEU A 39 -7.45 1.72 4.26
N MET A 40 -6.38 2.30 4.82
CA MET A 40 -6.00 2.14 6.22
C MET A 40 -7.11 2.54 7.19
N GLY A 41 -7.90 3.57 6.85
CA GLY A 41 -9.04 4.02 7.65
C GLY A 41 -10.05 2.92 7.97
N ARG A 42 -10.16 1.87 7.14
CA ARG A 42 -11.02 0.69 7.39
C ARG A 42 -10.53 -0.20 8.52
N TYR A 43 -9.25 -0.14 8.84
CA TYR A 43 -8.57 -1.01 9.79
C TYR A 43 -8.18 -0.28 11.09
N TRP A 44 -8.46 1.01 11.21
CA TRP A 44 -8.13 1.80 12.39
C TRP A 44 -8.82 1.24 13.64
N GLY A 45 -8.05 1.03 14.72
CA GLY A 45 -8.54 0.56 16.00
C GLY A 45 -8.73 -0.96 16.04
N THR A 46 -8.47 -1.64 14.91
CA THR A 46 -8.48 -3.10 14.86
C THR A 46 -7.12 -3.67 15.22
N ALA A 47 -7.09 -4.92 15.68
CA ALA A 47 -5.85 -5.66 15.91
C ALA A 47 -4.98 -5.83 14.64
N ALA A 48 -5.49 -5.45 13.46
CA ALA A 48 -4.84 -5.61 12.18
C ALA A 48 -4.29 -4.27 11.61
N GLU A 49 -4.50 -3.14 12.31
CA GLU A 49 -4.00 -1.84 11.90
C GLU A 49 -2.46 -1.82 11.73
N SER A 50 -1.74 -2.37 12.72
CA SER A 50 -0.28 -2.44 12.68
C SER A 50 0.22 -3.30 11.51
N LEU A 51 -0.48 -4.39 11.20
CA LEU A 51 -0.19 -5.25 10.05
C LEU A 51 -0.37 -4.49 8.73
N PHE A 52 -1.47 -3.74 8.59
CA PHE A 52 -1.70 -2.91 7.41
C PHE A 52 -0.59 -1.87 7.24
N ARG A 53 -0.24 -1.13 8.30
CA ARG A 53 0.82 -0.11 8.27
C ARG A 53 2.16 -0.69 7.84
N ASN A 54 2.54 -1.84 8.40
CA ASN A 54 3.80 -2.51 8.06
C ASN A 54 3.84 -2.97 6.61
N LEU A 55 2.75 -3.56 6.11
CA LEU A 55 2.65 -4.01 4.72
C LEU A 55 2.67 -2.83 3.75
N PHE A 56 1.93 -1.77 4.06
CA PHE A 56 1.88 -0.58 3.22
C PHE A 56 3.25 0.13 3.15
N ALA A 57 3.94 0.27 4.28
CA ALA A 57 5.30 0.80 4.32
C ALA A 57 6.30 -0.06 3.52
N ALA A 58 6.18 -1.38 3.55
CA ALA A 58 7.02 -2.27 2.74
C ALA A 58 6.80 -2.06 1.24
N VAL A 59 5.56 -1.91 0.80
CA VAL A 59 5.22 -1.59 -0.60
C VAL A 59 5.73 -0.20 -0.98
N GLN A 60 5.60 0.78 -0.08
CA GLN A 60 6.10 2.13 -0.33
C GLN A 60 7.62 2.12 -0.57
N ASN A 61 8.37 1.49 0.34
CA ASN A 61 9.83 1.34 0.24
C ASN A 61 10.28 0.63 -1.04
N PHE A 62 9.51 -0.34 -1.53
CA PHE A 62 9.81 -1.04 -2.78
C PHE A 62 9.76 -0.07 -3.99
N TYR A 63 8.73 0.75 -4.09
CA TYR A 63 8.59 1.71 -5.17
C TYR A 63 9.61 2.85 -5.09
N GLU A 64 9.94 3.35 -3.90
CA GLU A 64 10.99 4.36 -3.71
C GLU A 64 12.36 3.87 -4.20
N LYS A 65 12.69 2.60 -3.90
CA LYS A 65 13.94 1.98 -4.38
C LYS A 65 13.96 1.78 -5.90
N LEU A 66 12.84 1.45 -6.53
CA LEU A 66 12.71 1.44 -7.99
C LEU A 66 12.85 2.85 -8.59
N GLY A 67 12.44 3.87 -7.84
CA GLY A 67 12.68 5.30 -8.11
C GLY A 67 14.15 5.63 -8.28
N GLN A 68 14.97 5.20 -7.31
CA GLN A 68 16.39 5.55 -7.16
C GLN A 68 17.37 4.74 -8.03
N GLY A 69 16.92 3.71 -8.75
CA GLY A 69 17.77 2.88 -9.62
C GLY A 69 18.00 3.41 -11.04
N GLN A 70 17.73 4.69 -11.29
CA GLN A 70 17.99 5.36 -12.56
C GLN A 70 18.68 6.70 -12.28
N ASP A 71 19.95 6.63 -11.90
CA ASP A 71 20.96 7.68 -12.09
C ASP A 71 22.28 7.00 -12.47
#